data_AF-A0A2N2IJT6-F1
#
_entry.id   AF-A0A2N2IJT6-F1
#
_cell.length_a   1.000
_cell.length_b   1.000
_cell.length_c   1.000
_cell.angle_alpha   90.00
_cell.angle_beta   90.00
_cell.angle_gamma   90.00
#
_symmetry.space_group_name_H-M   'P 1'
#
loop_
_entity.id
_entity.type
_entity.pdbx_description
1 polymer ?
#
loop_
_entity_poly.entity_id
_entity_poly.type
_entity_poly.pdbx_seq_one_letter_code
_entity_poly.pdbx_strand_id
1 'polypeptide(L)' 'MTHISQFLGEEADLGPEKRIAILSAPLASSVSWLGGTELGPQAIIDASPALEVFDDELLAETVRLGIATRPVPDFTGLAA' A
#
# COMPACT_ATOMS: atom_id res chain seq x y z
N MET A 1 15.88 2.31 -4.01
CA MET A 1 15.09 3.22 -3.15
C MET A 1 14.51 2.38 -2.05
N THR A 2 14.72 2.73 -0.77
CA THR A 2 13.94 2.13 0.31
C THR A 2 13.51 3.25 1.23
N HIS A 3 12.26 3.66 1.11
CA HIS A 3 11.54 4.20 2.25
C HIS A 3 10.18 3.52 2.27
N ILE A 4 10.01 2.58 3.20
CA ILE A 4 8.73 1.93 3.44
C ILE A 4 8.18 2.51 4.73
N SER A 5 7.24 3.45 4.59
CA SER A 5 6.29 3.81 5.63
C SER A 5 5.16 2.79 5.56
N GLN A 6 4.77 2.22 6.69
CA GLN A 6 3.67 1.27 6.78
C GLN A 6 2.36 1.92 6.30
N PHE A 7 1.57 1.23 5.48
CA PHE A 7 0.19 1.66 5.13
C PHE A 7 -0.65 1.76 6.40
N LEU A 8 -1.36 2.88 6.60
CA LEU A 8 -2.01 3.31 7.85
C LEU A 8 -1.07 3.57 9.04
N GLY A 9 0.25 3.62 8.84
CA GLY A 9 1.20 3.92 9.92
C GLY A 9 1.07 2.96 11.12
N GLU A 10 0.97 3.52 12.33
CA GLU A 10 0.85 2.77 13.59
C GLU A 10 -0.49 2.01 13.70
N GLU A 11 -1.54 2.49 13.04
CA GLU A 11 -2.88 1.88 13.14
C GLU A 11 -2.91 0.49 12.51
N ALA A 12 -2.03 0.22 11.55
CA ALA A 12 -1.86 -1.09 10.94
C ALA A 12 -1.51 -2.20 11.95
N ASP A 13 -0.98 -1.85 13.12
CA ASP A 13 -0.60 -2.75 14.22
C ASP A 13 -1.73 -3.00 15.24
N LEU A 14 -2.93 -2.47 15.02
CA LEU A 14 -4.09 -2.72 15.91
C LEU A 14 -4.54 -4.18 15.95
N GLY A 15 -4.28 -4.95 14.89
CA GLY A 15 -4.56 -6.39 14.82
C GLY A 15 -3.43 -7.24 15.42
N PRO A 16 -3.73 -8.28 16.22
CA PRO A 16 -2.71 -9.14 16.85
C PRO A 16 -1.97 -10.06 15.85
N GLU A 17 -2.52 -10.25 14.66
CA GLU A 17 -1.93 -10.99 13.55
C GLU A 17 -1.93 -10.10 12.30
N LYS A 18 -1.06 -10.40 11.31
CA LYS A 18 -1.00 -9.67 10.03
C LYS A 18 -1.69 -10.47 8.93
N ARG A 19 -3.01 -10.37 8.81
CA ARG A 19 -3.80 -11.14 7.83
C ARG A 19 -3.87 -10.49 6.46
N ILE A 20 -3.58 -9.20 6.38
CA ILE A 20 -3.65 -8.42 5.14
C ILE A 20 -2.23 -8.00 4.73
N ALA A 21 -1.89 -8.16 3.46
CA ALA A 21 -0.60 -7.72 2.90
C ALA A 21 -0.82 -6.66 1.82
N ILE A 22 -0.10 -5.54 1.94
CA ILE A 22 -0.04 -4.50 0.91
C ILE A 22 1.21 -4.74 0.06
N LEU A 23 1.01 -4.94 -1.24
CA LEU A 23 2.05 -5.12 -2.25
C LEU A 23 1.97 -3.96 -3.25
N SER A 24 2.98 -3.10 -3.24
CA SER A 24 3.06 -1.97 -4.18
C SER A 24 3.61 -2.41 -5.53
N ALA A 25 2.94 -2.03 -6.62
CA ALA A 25 3.36 -2.28 -8.00
C ALA A 25 3.54 -0.95 -8.77
N PRO A 26 4.70 -0.29 -8.66
CA PRO A 26 4.99 0.99 -9.33
C PRO A 26 5.32 0.78 -10.82
N LEU A 27 4.35 0.30 -11.60
CA LEU A 27 4.56 -0.07 -13.00
C LEU A 27 4.35 1.12 -13.95
N ALA A 28 5.45 1.64 -14.52
CA ALA A 28 5.41 2.69 -15.55
C ALA A 28 5.54 2.14 -16.98
N SER A 29 6.11 0.95 -17.16
CA SER A 29 6.53 0.45 -18.47
C SER A 29 5.37 0.17 -19.44
N SER A 30 4.16 -0.02 -18.96
CA SER A 30 2.96 -0.24 -19.79
C SER A 30 2.27 1.05 -20.24
N VAL A 31 2.75 2.22 -19.84
CA VAL A 31 2.10 3.50 -20.13
C VAL A 31 2.62 4.11 -21.42
N SER A 32 1.72 4.52 -22.31
CA SER A 32 2.04 5.01 -23.67
C SER A 32 1.93 6.53 -23.84
N TRP A 33 1.55 7.26 -22.80
CA TRP A 33 1.27 8.70 -22.90
C TRP A 33 2.04 9.53 -21.86
N LEU A 34 1.56 9.58 -20.62
CA LEU A 34 2.20 10.32 -19.52
C LEU A 34 2.62 9.34 -18.42
N GLY A 35 3.86 9.45 -17.94
CA GLY A 35 4.35 8.66 -16.81
C GLY A 35 3.78 9.09 -15.46
N GLY A 36 4.33 8.56 -14.37
CA GLY A 36 3.95 8.90 -13.00
C GLY A 36 3.18 7.79 -12.27
N THR A 37 2.77 6.72 -12.96
CA THR A 37 2.14 5.55 -12.31
C THR A 37 3.10 4.82 -11.36
N GLU A 38 4.41 4.95 -11.58
CA GLU A 38 5.46 4.52 -10.64
C GLU A 38 5.43 5.24 -9.29
N LEU A 39 4.86 6.46 -9.25
CA LEU A 39 4.78 7.28 -8.03
C LEU A 39 3.54 6.96 -7.19
N GLY A 40 2.49 6.44 -7.83
CA GLY A 40 1.17 6.22 -7.21
C GLY A 40 1.20 5.39 -5.92
N PRO A 41 1.84 4.20 -5.90
CA PRO A 41 1.84 3.35 -4.71
C PRO A 41 2.46 4.02 -3.48
N GLN A 42 3.56 4.77 -3.65
CA GLN A 42 4.17 5.48 -2.53
C GLN A 42 3.30 6.65 -2.06
N ALA A 43 2.70 7.40 -2.98
CA ALA A 43 1.78 8.47 -2.63
C ALA A 43 0.56 7.96 -1.84
N ILE A 44 0.04 6.77 -2.16
CA ILE A 44 -1.04 6.12 -1.38
C ILE A 44 -0.57 5.79 0.03
N ILE A 45 0.61 5.18 0.17
CA ILE A 45 1.20 4.87 1.47
C ILE A 45 1.34 6.14 2.32
N ASP A 46 1.92 7.20 1.74
CA ASP A 46 2.20 8.45 2.45
C ASP A 46 0.91 9.17 2.89
N ALA A 47 -0.16 9.07 2.10
CA ALA A 47 -1.46 9.66 2.43
C ALA A 47 -2.30 8.81 3.39
N SER A 48 -2.06 7.50 3.44
CA SER A 48 -2.92 6.53 4.15
C SER A 48 -3.16 6.83 5.65
N PRO A 49 -2.24 7.41 6.44
CA PRO A 49 -2.51 7.73 7.85
C PRO A 49 -3.58 8.80 8.07
N ALA A 50 -4.03 9.49 7.01
CA ALA A 50 -5.13 10.45 7.10
C ALA A 50 -6.52 9.80 6.96
N LEU A 51 -6.59 8.50 6.69
CA LEU A 51 -7.85 7.77 6.54
C LEU A 51 -8.45 7.41 7.90
N GLU A 52 -9.77 7.49 8.00
CA GLU A 52 -10.49 6.93 9.14
C GLU A 52 -10.44 5.39 9.08
N VAL A 53 -10.23 4.75 10.23
CA VAL A 53 -10.09 3.28 10.32
C VAL A 53 -11.41 2.53 10.31
N PHE A 54 -12.53 3.23 10.54
CA PHE A 54 -13.86 2.66 10.51
C PHE A 54 -14.44 2.73 9.10
N ASP A 55 -14.92 1.61 8.60
CA ASP A 55 -15.58 1.49 7.29
C ASP A 55 -17.10 1.43 7.50
N ASP A 56 -17.83 2.42 6.97
CA ASP A 56 -19.27 2.59 7.17
C ASP A 56 -20.09 1.52 6.43
N GLU A 57 -19.61 1.06 5.27
CA GLU A 57 -20.28 0.03 4.48
C GLU A 57 -20.21 -1.36 5.14
N LEU A 58 -19.10 -1.66 5.81
CA LEU A 58 -18.87 -2.92 6.53
C LEU A 58 -19.26 -2.85 8.01
N LEU A 59 -19.49 -1.64 8.53
CA LEU A 59 -19.70 -1.35 9.96
C LEU A 59 -18.60 -1.97 10.85
N ALA A 60 -17.35 -1.85 10.41
CA ALA A 60 -16.22 -2.52 11.05
C ALA A 60 -14.90 -1.76 10.88
N GLU A 61 -14.02 -1.88 11.87
CA GLU A 61 -12.63 -1.43 11.79
C GLU A 61 -11.77 -2.54 11.15
N THR A 62 -11.69 -2.56 9.82
CA THR A 62 -11.01 -3.63 9.06
C THR A 62 -9.53 -3.76 9.43
N VAL A 63 -8.91 -2.68 9.90
CA VAL A 63 -7.52 -2.64 10.38
C VAL A 63 -7.25 -3.61 11.55
N ARG A 64 -8.29 -4.03 12.30
CA ARG A 64 -8.17 -5.04 13.38
C ARG A 64 -7.74 -6.43 12.89
N LEU A 65 -7.83 -6.70 11.58
CA LEU A 65 -7.28 -7.91 10.97
C LEU A 65 -5.75 -7.86 10.81
N GLY A 66 -5.16 -6.68 11.04
CA GLY A 66 -3.75 -6.37 10.98
C GLY A 66 -3.18 -6.37 9.55
N ILE A 67 -2.40 -5.33 9.26
CA ILE A 67 -1.89 -5.05 7.92
C ILE A 67 -0.36 -5.07 7.92
N ALA A 68 0.24 -5.69 6.91
CA ALA A 68 1.68 -5.68 6.68
C ALA A 68 2.00 -5.12 5.30
N THR A 69 2.74 -4.01 5.26
CA THR A 69 3.30 -3.48 4.01
C THR A 69 4.57 -4.24 3.68
N ARG A 70 4.64 -4.81 2.49
CA ARG A 70 5.80 -5.62 2.05
C ARG A 70 6.72 -4.78 1.16
N PRO A 71 7.98 -5.21 1.00
CA PRO A 71 8.84 -4.67 -0.04
C PRO A 71 8.20 -4.75 -1.42
N VAL A 72 8.46 -3.73 -2.23
CA VAL A 72 8.10 -3.70 -3.65
C VAL A 72 8.68 -4.96 -4.32
N PRO A 73 7.85 -5.76 -5.03
CA PRO A 73 8.34 -6.90 -5.78
C PRO A 73 9.38 -6.51 -6.84
N ASP A 74 10.24 -7.45 -7.22
CA ASP A 74 11.14 -7.24 -8.34
C ASP A 74 10.36 -7.29 -9.67
N PHE A 75 10.40 -6.19 -10.41
CA PHE A 75 9.74 -6.04 -11.72
C PHE A 75 10.74 -6.04 -12.89
N THR A 76 12.03 -6.33 -12.66
CA THR A 76 13.05 -6.32 -13.72
C THR A 76 12.72 -7.26 -14.88
N GLY A 77 12.02 -8.37 -14.63
CA GLY A 77 11.53 -9.30 -15.66
C GLY A 77 10.38 -8.77 -16.53
N LEU A 78 9.84 -7.57 -16.26
CA LEU A 78 8.77 -6.95 -17.04
C LEU A 78 9.26 -5.83 -17.97
N ALA A 79 10.57 -5.52 -17.96
CA ALA A 79 11.16 -4.61 -18.94
C ALA A 79 11.24 -5.31 -20.30
N ALA A 80 10.60 -4.75 -21.32
CA ALA A 80 10.69 -5.19 -22.71
C ALA A 80 12.06 -4.81 -23.32
#